data_AF-A0A2E0MFK0-F1
#
_entry.id   AF-A0A2E0MFK0-F1
#
_cell.length_a   1.000
_cell.length_b   1.000
_cell.length_c   1.000
_cell.angle_alpha   90.00
_cell.angle_beta   90.00
_cell.angle_gamma   90.00
#
_symmetry.space_group_name_H-M   'P 1'
#
loop_
_entity.id
_entity.type
_entity.pdbx_description
1 polymer ?
#
loop_
_entity_poly.entity_id
_entity_poly.type
_entity_poly.pdbx_seq_one_letter_code
_entity_poly.pdbx_strand_id
1 'polypeptide(L)'
;MLKKSKIFFIFFAFALVACTEEKVTLNKEEHLCVKDESDNPIQEFRFSTDLSDDIAAYKTVVNIVRETGLAQNFVILPGDVEKVKAYIEDNERILEYNPDFMENIQRKKNWYGISVLARQIGHHLSKHELEGGIPSIEEEIKADESAGFVLFKMGASLGDAISALESVIREDSIHQKSIAKNTRISSLAKGWNNAKKLMTDTIMTADNSDLDSIINLSSKKKKLRPKFLYRVFLALEKKMYYIGVEGNVYEEINNQYVPVGIKKESYKTGFDWIFVKEGDSFGVDLKGRLWAFSSDGNFHIVGQAIKLNTK
;
A
#
# COMPACT_ATOMS: atom_id res chain seq x y z
N MET A 1 -36.50 -6.88 -66.24
CA MET A 1 -37.65 -7.42 -65.47
C MET A 1 -37.69 -6.75 -64.11
N LEU A 2 -38.54 -5.74 -63.94
CA LEU A 2 -38.86 -5.12 -62.65
C LEU A 2 -39.67 -6.10 -61.79
N LYS A 3 -39.34 -6.26 -60.50
CA LYS A 3 -40.24 -6.89 -59.52
C LYS A 3 -40.62 -5.86 -58.45
N LYS A 4 -41.92 -5.76 -58.25
CA LYS A 4 -42.65 -4.69 -57.55
C LYS A 4 -42.56 -4.79 -56.03
N SER A 5 -42.60 -3.60 -55.42
CA SER A 5 -42.90 -3.21 -54.05
C SER A 5 -44.06 -3.96 -53.37
N LYS A 6 -43.94 -4.19 -52.05
CA LYS A 6 -44.99 -3.87 -51.06
C LYS A 6 -44.33 -3.45 -49.73
N ILE A 7 -44.41 -2.16 -49.44
CA ILE A 7 -44.11 -1.53 -48.14
C ILE A 7 -45.38 -1.63 -47.30
N PHE A 8 -45.29 -2.19 -46.09
CA PHE A 8 -46.39 -2.22 -45.13
C PHE A 8 -46.12 -1.15 -44.06
N PHE A 9 -46.93 -0.09 -44.07
CA PHE A 9 -46.97 0.94 -43.04
C PHE A 9 -47.80 0.39 -41.86
N ILE A 10 -47.19 0.28 -40.67
CA ILE A 10 -47.93 0.06 -39.42
C ILE A 10 -47.75 1.32 -38.57
N PHE A 11 -48.84 2.09 -38.48
CA PHE A 11 -49.07 3.12 -37.49
C PHE A 11 -49.44 2.42 -36.18
N PHE A 12 -48.76 2.68 -35.07
CA PHE A 12 -49.41 2.50 -33.76
C PHE A 12 -48.91 3.50 -32.70
N ALA A 13 -49.88 4.31 -32.29
CA ALA A 13 -50.05 5.21 -31.15
C ALA A 13 -48.89 5.42 -30.15
N PHE A 14 -48.46 6.68 -30.07
CA PHE A 14 -47.88 7.27 -28.87
C PHE A 14 -48.94 7.30 -27.74
N ALA A 15 -48.64 6.63 -26.62
CA ALA A 15 -49.33 6.87 -25.35
C ALA A 15 -48.34 7.55 -24.40
N LEU A 16 -48.58 8.85 -24.16
CA LEU A 16 -48.00 9.59 -23.04
C LEU A 16 -48.65 9.07 -21.75
N VAL A 17 -47.85 8.57 -20.81
CA VAL A 17 -48.27 8.40 -19.41
C VAL A 17 -47.28 9.14 -18.52
N ALA A 18 -47.86 10.00 -17.69
CA ALA A 18 -47.22 10.98 -16.85
C ALA A 18 -46.41 10.36 -15.71
N CYS A 19 -45.33 11.05 -15.34
CA CYS A 19 -44.62 10.82 -14.09
C CYS A 19 -45.51 11.20 -12.90
N THR A 20 -45.63 10.31 -11.92
CA THR A 20 -46.09 10.64 -10.57
C THR A 20 -45.02 10.19 -9.58
N GLU A 21 -44.48 11.13 -8.83
CA GLU A 21 -43.67 10.88 -7.64
C GLU A 21 -44.59 10.41 -6.51
N GLU A 22 -44.24 9.32 -5.84
CA GLU A 22 -44.80 9.02 -4.52
C GLU A 22 -43.73 8.51 -3.56
N LYS A 23 -43.81 9.02 -2.33
CA LYS A 23 -42.82 8.97 -1.26
C LYS A 23 -42.60 7.55 -0.74
N VAL A 24 -41.33 7.15 -0.60
CA VAL A 24 -40.94 5.98 0.18
C VAL A 24 -40.81 6.38 1.66
N THR A 25 -41.72 5.89 2.50
CA THR A 25 -41.52 5.76 3.94
C THR A 25 -41.45 4.28 4.32
N LEU A 26 -40.36 3.96 5.02
CA LEU A 26 -39.91 2.68 5.54
C LEU A 26 -40.96 1.98 6.44
N ASN A 27 -41.14 0.66 6.33
CA ASN A 27 -41.29 -0.24 7.49
C ASN A 27 -41.17 -1.75 7.14
N LYS A 28 -40.27 -2.39 7.89
CA LYS A 28 -40.10 -3.79 8.34
C LYS A 28 -40.90 -4.97 7.74
N GLU A 29 -40.11 -5.99 7.40
CA GLU A 29 -40.26 -7.44 7.62
C GLU A 29 -41.60 -8.12 7.31
N GLU A 30 -41.62 -8.96 6.27
CA GLU A 30 -42.31 -10.25 6.34
C GLU A 30 -41.70 -11.27 5.37
N HIS A 31 -41.61 -12.50 5.88
CA HIS A 31 -40.95 -13.67 5.33
C HIS A 31 -41.97 -14.41 4.44
N LEU A 32 -41.72 -14.57 3.14
CA LEU A 32 -42.49 -15.52 2.33
C LEU A 32 -41.64 -16.18 1.24
N CYS A 33 -41.57 -17.51 1.33
CA CYS A 33 -40.88 -18.42 0.43
C CYS A 33 -41.76 -18.65 -0.81
N VAL A 34 -41.23 -18.40 -2.00
CA VAL A 34 -41.79 -18.92 -3.27
C VAL A 34 -40.65 -19.57 -4.04
N LYS A 35 -40.80 -20.87 -4.26
CA LYS A 35 -39.96 -21.66 -5.17
C LYS A 35 -40.42 -21.37 -6.59
N ASP A 36 -39.48 -21.04 -7.46
CA ASP A 36 -39.57 -21.35 -8.89
C ASP A 36 -38.20 -21.81 -9.39
N GLU A 37 -38.16 -23.06 -9.88
CA GLU A 37 -37.04 -23.67 -10.58
C GLU A 37 -37.18 -23.35 -12.08
N SER A 38 -36.21 -22.61 -12.65
CA SER A 38 -35.80 -22.81 -14.05
C SER A 38 -34.44 -22.16 -14.35
N ASP A 39 -33.46 -23.05 -14.51
CA ASP A 39 -32.33 -23.03 -15.45
C ASP A 39 -31.15 -22.04 -15.33
N ASN A 40 -29.98 -22.69 -15.13
CA ASN A 40 -28.57 -22.33 -15.28
C ASN A 40 -27.90 -21.48 -14.17
N PRO A 41 -27.05 -22.08 -13.30
CA PRO A 41 -26.20 -21.30 -12.43
C PRO A 41 -25.03 -20.75 -13.25
N ILE A 42 -25.08 -19.46 -13.56
CA ILE A 42 -23.85 -18.66 -13.56
C ILE A 42 -23.22 -18.95 -12.21
N GLN A 43 -21.98 -19.42 -12.21
CA GLN A 43 -21.21 -19.69 -11.00
C GLN A 43 -21.04 -18.35 -10.28
N GLU A 44 -22.01 -18.06 -9.40
CA GLU A 44 -22.06 -16.86 -8.59
C GLU A 44 -20.82 -16.90 -7.71
N PHE A 45 -19.82 -16.11 -8.08
CA PHE A 45 -18.61 -15.94 -7.29
C PHE A 45 -19.06 -15.54 -5.90
N ARG A 46 -18.92 -16.48 -4.98
CA ARG A 46 -19.48 -16.41 -3.64
C ARG A 46 -18.67 -15.40 -2.84
N PHE A 47 -19.00 -14.12 -2.96
CA PHE A 47 -18.55 -13.07 -2.04
C PHE A 47 -19.23 -13.30 -0.68
N SER A 48 -18.75 -14.29 0.07
CA SER A 48 -19.19 -14.55 1.44
C SER A 48 -18.15 -14.12 2.48
N THR A 49 -17.18 -13.29 2.10
CA THR A 49 -16.29 -12.60 3.02
C THR A 49 -16.96 -11.32 3.51
N ASP A 50 -16.82 -11.02 4.81
CA ASP A 50 -17.28 -9.74 5.34
C ASP A 50 -16.45 -8.63 4.69
N LEU A 51 -17.09 -7.57 4.20
CA LEU A 51 -16.42 -6.48 3.47
C LEU A 51 -15.26 -5.87 4.29
N SER A 52 -15.35 -5.93 5.63
CA SER A 52 -14.28 -5.52 6.53
C SER A 52 -13.00 -6.35 6.39
N ASP A 53 -13.13 -7.66 6.17
CA ASP A 53 -12.00 -8.59 6.09
C ASP A 53 -11.23 -8.39 4.79
N ASP A 54 -11.96 -8.16 3.69
CA ASP A 54 -11.37 -7.85 2.39
C ASP A 54 -10.62 -6.52 2.41
N ILE A 55 -11.19 -5.50 3.07
CA ILE A 55 -10.50 -4.20 3.27
C ILE A 55 -9.21 -4.40 4.08
N ALA A 56 -9.22 -5.27 5.09
CA ALA A 56 -8.08 -5.46 5.96
C ALA A 56 -6.96 -6.31 5.30
N ALA A 57 -7.34 -7.35 4.56
CA ALA A 57 -6.43 -8.13 3.73
C ALA A 57 -5.74 -7.24 2.69
N TYR A 58 -6.54 -6.43 1.97
CA TYR A 58 -6.04 -5.44 1.01
C TYR A 58 -5.04 -4.48 1.66
N LYS A 59 -5.34 -3.92 2.84
CA LYS A 59 -4.41 -3.05 3.58
C LYS A 59 -3.07 -3.72 3.86
N THR A 60 -3.08 -4.99 4.26
CA THR A 60 -1.85 -5.74 4.58
C THR A 60 -0.99 -5.91 3.33
N VAL A 61 -1.59 -6.34 2.21
CA VAL A 61 -0.90 -6.50 0.92
C VAL A 61 -0.34 -5.17 0.43
N VAL A 62 -1.14 -4.11 0.45
CA VAL A 62 -0.71 -2.77 0.04
C VAL A 62 0.44 -2.27 0.90
N ASN A 63 0.44 -2.53 2.21
CA ASN A 63 1.55 -2.15 3.07
C ASN A 63 2.85 -2.87 2.68
N ILE A 64 2.79 -4.15 2.30
CA ILE A 64 3.96 -4.90 1.81
C ILE A 64 4.44 -4.34 0.47
N VAL A 65 3.55 -4.20 -0.52
CA VAL A 65 3.88 -3.65 -1.85
C VAL A 65 4.53 -2.28 -1.71
N ARG A 66 4.00 -1.42 -0.84
CA ARG A 66 4.54 -0.08 -0.57
C ARG A 66 5.99 -0.11 -0.10
N GLU A 67 6.40 -1.08 0.71
CA GLU A 67 7.79 -1.16 1.18
C GLU A 67 8.78 -1.53 0.07
N THR A 68 8.30 -2.12 -1.03
CA THR A 68 9.12 -2.42 -2.22
C THR A 68 9.36 -1.21 -3.11
N GLY A 69 8.46 -0.22 -3.09
CA GLY A 69 8.48 0.92 -4.02
C GLY A 69 8.03 0.59 -5.45
N LEU A 70 7.55 -0.63 -5.70
CA LEU A 70 7.01 -1.06 -7.00
C LEU A 70 5.49 -0.87 -7.05
N ALA A 71 4.97 -0.65 -8.26
CA ALA A 71 3.53 -0.65 -8.50
C ALA A 71 2.98 -2.08 -8.45
N GLN A 72 1.80 -2.25 -7.85
CA GLN A 72 1.07 -3.52 -7.88
C GLN A 72 0.75 -3.90 -9.33
N ASN A 73 0.97 -5.16 -9.69
CA ASN A 73 0.75 -5.70 -11.03
C ASN A 73 -0.08 -7.00 -11.02
N PHE A 74 -0.86 -7.18 -9.96
CA PHE A 74 -1.69 -8.36 -9.69
C PHE A 74 -3.00 -7.92 -9.02
N VAL A 75 -4.03 -8.76 -9.10
CA VAL A 75 -5.29 -8.61 -8.35
C VAL A 75 -5.26 -9.44 -7.08
N ILE A 76 -6.04 -9.04 -6.09
CA ILE A 76 -6.09 -9.68 -4.77
C ILE A 76 -7.50 -10.23 -4.60
N LEU A 77 -7.64 -11.55 -4.44
CA LEU A 77 -8.93 -12.22 -4.37
C LEU A 77 -8.97 -13.16 -3.16
N PRO A 78 -10.07 -13.20 -2.39
CA PRO A 78 -10.27 -14.27 -1.41
C PRO A 78 -10.47 -15.60 -2.14
N GLY A 79 -10.06 -16.70 -1.54
CA GLY A 79 -10.25 -18.03 -2.13
C GLY A 79 -9.92 -19.19 -1.20
N ASP A 80 -10.06 -20.41 -1.72
CA ASP A 80 -9.92 -21.67 -0.97
C ASP A 80 -8.49 -22.19 -1.03
N VAL A 81 -7.57 -21.38 -0.50
CA VAL A 81 -6.17 -21.75 -0.33
C VAL A 81 -5.87 -21.94 1.16
N GLU A 82 -4.83 -22.70 1.50
CA GLU A 82 -4.44 -22.87 2.90
C GLU A 82 -4.00 -21.54 3.54
N LYS A 83 -3.30 -20.69 2.77
CA LYS A 83 -2.69 -19.43 3.23
C LYS A 83 -2.81 -18.33 2.18
N VAL A 84 -1.94 -18.35 1.19
CA VAL A 84 -1.90 -17.41 0.06
C VAL A 84 -1.14 -18.05 -1.08
N LYS A 85 -1.56 -17.78 -2.32
CA LYS A 85 -0.94 -18.32 -3.52
C LYS A 85 -0.86 -17.27 -4.61
N ALA A 86 0.31 -17.15 -5.24
CA ALA A 86 0.50 -16.39 -6.46
C ALA A 86 0.41 -17.32 -7.68
N TYR A 87 -0.40 -16.97 -8.67
CA TYR A 87 -0.46 -17.68 -9.96
C TYR A 87 -0.93 -16.75 -11.08
N ILE A 88 -0.89 -17.26 -12.31
CA ILE A 88 -1.38 -16.58 -13.50
C ILE A 88 -2.53 -17.41 -14.08
N GLU A 89 -3.67 -16.79 -14.28
CA GLU A 89 -4.85 -17.39 -14.92
C GLU A 89 -5.41 -16.37 -15.91
N ASP A 90 -5.76 -16.80 -17.13
CA ASP A 90 -6.27 -15.93 -18.19
C ASP A 90 -5.45 -14.65 -18.45
N ASN A 91 -4.11 -14.79 -18.36
CA ASN A 91 -3.15 -13.70 -18.52
C ASN A 91 -3.27 -12.60 -17.43
N GLU A 92 -3.96 -12.87 -16.34
CA GLU A 92 -4.06 -12.05 -15.14
C GLU A 92 -3.24 -12.65 -13.99
N ARG A 93 -2.52 -11.80 -13.25
CA ARG A 93 -1.75 -12.19 -12.07
C ARG A 93 -2.65 -12.13 -10.85
N ILE A 94 -2.86 -13.26 -10.19
CA ILE A 94 -3.79 -13.38 -9.06
C ILE A 94 -3.00 -13.71 -7.80
N LEU A 95 -3.23 -12.94 -6.74
CA LEU A 95 -2.86 -13.25 -5.38
C LEU A 95 -4.11 -13.71 -4.63
N GLU A 96 -4.33 -15.03 -4.62
CA GLU A 96 -5.45 -15.65 -3.92
C GLU A 96 -5.09 -15.85 -2.45
N TYR A 97 -5.96 -15.45 -1.52
CA TYR A 97 -5.68 -15.55 -0.07
C TYR A 97 -6.79 -16.22 0.72
N ASN A 98 -6.39 -16.83 1.83
CA ASN A 98 -7.27 -17.32 2.87
C ASN A 98 -7.60 -16.17 3.86
N PRO A 99 -8.87 -15.79 4.03
CA PRO A 99 -9.27 -14.70 4.94
C PRO A 99 -8.81 -14.91 6.40
N ASP A 100 -8.92 -16.12 6.94
CA ASP A 100 -8.51 -16.45 8.31
C ASP A 100 -7.00 -16.31 8.50
N PHE A 101 -6.23 -16.70 7.48
CA PHE A 101 -4.78 -16.49 7.48
C PHE A 101 -4.44 -14.99 7.52
N MET A 102 -5.12 -14.17 6.71
CA MET A 102 -4.91 -12.73 6.67
C MET A 102 -5.30 -12.04 7.99
N GLU A 103 -6.40 -12.45 8.61
CA GLU A 103 -6.83 -11.94 9.93
C GLU A 103 -5.77 -12.25 11.01
N ASN A 104 -5.21 -13.46 10.98
CA ASN A 104 -4.17 -13.88 11.92
C ASN A 104 -2.88 -13.07 11.80
N ILE A 105 -2.48 -12.69 10.58
CA ILE A 105 -1.31 -11.83 10.35
C ILE A 105 -1.50 -10.47 11.00
N GLN A 106 -2.69 -9.88 10.86
CA GLN A 106 -2.99 -8.55 11.37
C GLN A 106 -3.00 -8.50 12.90
N ARG A 107 -3.61 -9.49 13.56
CA ARG A 107 -3.71 -9.52 15.03
C ARG A 107 -2.35 -9.65 15.73
N LYS A 108 -1.43 -10.43 15.17
CA LYS A 108 -0.20 -10.84 15.87
C LYS A 108 1.07 -10.19 15.32
N LYS A 109 0.99 -9.42 14.22
CA LYS A 109 2.15 -8.93 13.45
C LYS A 109 3.23 -10.02 13.30
N ASN A 110 2.80 -11.18 12.80
CA ASN A 110 3.62 -12.38 12.74
C ASN A 110 4.60 -12.33 11.56
N TRP A 111 5.90 -12.34 11.82
CA TRP A 111 6.94 -12.35 10.79
C TRP A 111 6.86 -13.55 9.85
N TYR A 112 6.39 -14.71 10.32
CA TYR A 112 6.15 -15.86 9.46
C TYR A 112 5.09 -15.54 8.39
N GLY A 113 3.92 -15.04 8.78
CA GLY A 113 2.87 -14.74 7.81
C GLY A 113 3.22 -13.57 6.89
N ILE A 114 3.92 -12.55 7.40
CA ILE A 114 4.47 -11.47 6.55
C ILE A 114 5.49 -12.03 5.55
N SER A 115 6.36 -12.97 5.95
CA SER A 115 7.34 -13.61 5.07
C SER A 115 6.67 -14.42 3.95
N VAL A 116 5.63 -15.20 4.29
CA VAL A 116 4.82 -15.94 3.29
C VAL A 116 4.21 -14.98 2.28
N LEU A 117 3.53 -13.91 2.74
CA LEU A 117 2.94 -12.91 1.83
C LEU A 117 3.98 -12.19 0.98
N ALA A 118 5.08 -11.74 1.59
CA ALA A 118 6.12 -10.99 0.90
C ALA A 118 6.78 -11.82 -0.21
N ARG A 119 6.91 -13.14 -0.02
CA ARG A 119 7.37 -14.05 -1.09
C ARG A 119 6.38 -14.11 -2.25
N GLN A 120 5.09 -14.35 -1.97
CA GLN A 120 4.06 -14.45 -3.01
C GLN A 120 3.93 -13.13 -3.81
N ILE A 121 3.92 -12.00 -3.11
CA ILE A 121 3.96 -10.67 -3.73
C ILE A 121 5.25 -10.49 -4.54
N GLY A 122 6.39 -10.98 -4.03
CA GLY A 122 7.68 -10.97 -4.71
C GLY A 122 7.65 -11.69 -6.07
N HIS A 123 6.92 -12.81 -6.20
CA HIS A 123 6.73 -13.48 -7.48
C HIS A 123 6.03 -12.57 -8.50
N HIS A 124 4.93 -11.94 -8.09
CA HIS A 124 4.18 -11.05 -9.00
C HIS A 124 4.97 -9.82 -9.39
N LEU A 125 5.52 -9.09 -8.41
CA LEU A 125 6.25 -7.84 -8.68
C LEU A 125 7.49 -8.08 -9.55
N SER A 126 8.15 -9.24 -9.41
CA SER A 126 9.29 -9.63 -10.25
C SER A 126 8.88 -10.20 -11.60
N LYS A 127 7.57 -10.26 -11.89
CA LYS A 127 6.98 -10.85 -13.10
C LYS A 127 7.45 -12.29 -13.35
N HIS A 128 7.59 -13.09 -12.30
CA HIS A 128 7.87 -14.52 -12.43
C HIS A 128 6.80 -15.20 -13.31
N GLU A 129 7.22 -16.19 -14.08
CA GLU A 129 6.41 -16.92 -15.06
C GLU A 129 5.39 -17.82 -14.37
N LEU A 130 5.75 -18.39 -13.21
CA LEU A 130 4.86 -19.25 -12.42
C LEU A 130 4.26 -20.38 -13.26
N GLU A 131 5.08 -21.02 -14.09
CA GLU A 131 4.66 -22.03 -15.06
C GLU A 131 3.89 -23.17 -14.36
N GLY A 132 2.66 -23.46 -14.81
CA GLY A 132 1.79 -24.45 -14.17
C GLY A 132 1.41 -24.11 -12.72
N GLY A 133 1.53 -22.84 -12.31
CA GLY A 133 1.30 -22.39 -10.93
C GLY A 133 2.41 -22.78 -9.95
N ILE A 134 3.59 -23.19 -10.45
CA ILE A 134 4.74 -23.61 -9.64
C ILE A 134 5.95 -22.75 -10.01
N PRO A 135 6.54 -22.02 -9.05
CA PRO A 135 7.76 -21.26 -9.32
C PRO A 135 8.97 -22.17 -9.59
N SER A 136 9.87 -21.74 -10.47
CA SER A 136 11.17 -22.38 -10.64
C SER A 136 12.08 -22.15 -9.42
N ILE A 137 13.17 -22.93 -9.31
CA ILE A 137 14.16 -22.76 -8.23
C ILE A 137 14.74 -21.34 -8.21
N GLU A 138 14.99 -20.76 -9.39
CA GLU A 138 15.52 -19.40 -9.49
C GLU A 138 14.50 -18.36 -9.03
N GLU A 139 13.23 -18.56 -9.36
CA GLU A 139 12.12 -17.70 -8.94
C GLU A 139 11.90 -17.75 -7.43
N GLU A 140 11.94 -18.94 -6.82
CA GLU A 140 11.87 -19.11 -5.36
C GLU A 140 13.00 -18.35 -4.65
N ILE A 141 14.25 -18.49 -5.14
CA ILE A 141 15.41 -17.80 -4.56
C ILE A 141 15.25 -16.28 -4.66
N LYS A 142 14.80 -15.76 -5.82
CA LYS A 142 14.55 -14.32 -6.00
C LYS A 142 13.40 -13.83 -5.12
N ALA A 143 12.35 -14.63 -4.94
CA ALA A 143 11.23 -14.29 -4.09
C ALA A 143 11.63 -14.28 -2.60
N ASP A 144 12.52 -15.19 -2.15
CA ASP A 144 13.13 -15.15 -0.82
C ASP A 144 13.98 -13.88 -0.61
N GLU A 145 14.74 -13.44 -1.63
CA GLU A 145 15.48 -12.17 -1.58
C GLU A 145 14.52 -10.98 -1.40
N SER A 146 13.45 -10.94 -2.19
CA SER A 146 12.40 -9.91 -2.10
C SER A 146 11.73 -9.89 -0.72
N ALA A 147 11.40 -11.06 -0.18
CA ALA A 147 10.84 -11.19 1.17
C ALA A 147 11.80 -10.64 2.24
N GLY A 148 13.10 -10.94 2.14
CA GLY A 148 14.12 -10.39 3.04
C GLY A 148 14.19 -8.87 3.03
N PHE A 149 14.10 -8.27 1.84
CA PHE A 149 14.05 -6.81 1.66
C PHE A 149 12.84 -6.21 2.38
N VAL A 150 11.64 -6.75 2.14
CA VAL A 150 10.39 -6.30 2.76
C VAL A 150 10.45 -6.44 4.28
N LEU A 151 10.90 -7.58 4.78
CA LEU A 151 10.96 -7.86 6.22
C LEU A 151 11.82 -6.82 6.95
N PHE A 152 12.99 -6.44 6.42
CA PHE A 152 13.79 -5.35 6.98
C PHE A 152 13.01 -4.03 7.00
N LYS A 153 12.42 -3.65 5.87
CA LYS A 153 11.70 -2.37 5.71
C LYS A 153 10.52 -2.23 6.67
N MET A 154 9.88 -3.36 6.99
CA MET A 154 8.77 -3.48 7.95
C MET A 154 9.24 -3.58 9.42
N GLY A 155 10.55 -3.73 9.67
CA GLY A 155 11.18 -3.65 10.99
C GLY A 155 11.62 -4.99 11.59
N ALA A 156 11.66 -6.08 10.83
CA ALA A 156 12.15 -7.37 11.32
C ALA A 156 13.67 -7.33 11.55
N SER A 157 14.12 -7.93 12.66
CA SER A 157 15.54 -8.24 12.79
C SER A 157 15.94 -9.32 11.76
N LEU A 158 17.24 -9.43 11.46
CA LEU A 158 17.71 -10.51 10.57
C LEU A 158 17.39 -11.90 11.16
N GLY A 159 17.46 -12.04 12.49
CA GLY A 159 17.09 -13.27 13.19
C GLY A 159 15.61 -13.63 12.98
N ASP A 160 14.70 -12.67 13.17
CA ASP A 160 13.27 -12.86 12.93
C ASP A 160 12.98 -13.26 11.49
N ALA A 161 13.64 -12.61 10.53
CA ALA A 161 13.46 -12.89 9.11
C ALA A 161 13.93 -14.31 8.74
N ILE A 162 15.07 -14.75 9.30
CA ILE A 162 15.56 -16.12 9.13
C ILE A 162 14.59 -17.12 9.78
N SER A 163 14.17 -16.91 11.04
CA SER A 163 13.24 -17.82 11.72
C SER A 163 11.88 -17.93 11.01
N ALA A 164 11.40 -16.83 10.43
CA ALA A 164 10.21 -16.82 9.59
C ALA A 164 10.39 -17.72 8.36
N LEU A 165 11.47 -17.54 7.60
CA LEU A 165 11.78 -18.37 6.43
C LEU A 165 11.99 -19.83 6.78
N GLU A 166 12.68 -20.15 7.88
CA GLU A 166 12.84 -21.53 8.34
C GLU A 166 11.49 -22.21 8.61
N SER A 167 10.51 -21.45 9.08
CA SER A 167 9.15 -21.94 9.28
C SER A 167 8.45 -22.22 7.95
N VAL A 168 8.64 -21.38 6.94
CA VAL A 168 8.15 -21.66 5.58
C VAL A 168 8.85 -22.87 4.97
N ILE A 169 10.18 -22.99 5.08
CA ILE A 169 10.94 -24.12 4.51
C ILE A 169 10.44 -25.46 5.05
N ARG A 170 10.08 -25.53 6.34
CA ARG A 170 9.52 -26.76 6.93
C ARG A 170 8.21 -27.19 6.27
N GLU A 171 7.40 -26.23 5.82
CA GLU A 171 6.12 -26.49 5.15
C GLU A 171 6.31 -26.77 3.65
N ASP A 172 7.16 -26.01 2.96
CA ASP A 172 7.47 -26.21 1.53
C ASP A 172 8.10 -27.59 1.25
N SER A 173 8.84 -28.14 2.23
CA SER A 173 9.50 -29.46 2.13
C SER A 173 8.54 -30.62 1.89
N ILE A 174 7.23 -30.40 2.07
CA ILE A 174 6.19 -31.40 1.85
C ILE A 174 5.80 -31.44 0.35
N HIS A 175 6.07 -30.39 -0.44
CA HIS A 175 5.45 -30.19 -1.75
C HIS A 175 6.39 -29.78 -2.92
N GLN A 176 7.67 -29.42 -2.70
CA GLN A 176 8.55 -28.86 -3.76
C GLN A 176 9.90 -29.58 -3.98
N LYS A 177 10.48 -29.36 -5.18
CA LYS A 177 11.86 -29.72 -5.57
C LYS A 177 12.84 -29.08 -4.57
N SER A 178 13.60 -29.91 -3.86
CA SER A 178 14.39 -29.49 -2.69
C SER A 178 15.45 -28.43 -3.03
N ILE A 179 15.17 -27.16 -2.68
CA ILE A 179 16.16 -26.09 -2.63
C ILE A 179 16.88 -26.18 -1.29
N ALA A 180 18.21 -26.16 -1.31
CA ALA A 180 18.99 -26.21 -0.07
C ALA A 180 18.62 -25.03 0.85
N LYS A 181 18.33 -25.34 2.12
CA LYS A 181 17.98 -24.37 3.17
C LYS A 181 18.94 -23.17 3.21
N ASN A 182 20.24 -23.44 3.15
CA ASN A 182 21.27 -22.40 3.21
C ASN A 182 21.21 -21.45 2.01
N THR A 183 20.82 -21.93 0.83
CA THR A 183 20.64 -21.10 -0.37
C THR A 183 19.50 -20.11 -0.17
N ARG A 184 18.36 -20.57 0.34
CA ARG A 184 17.21 -19.72 0.64
C ARG A 184 17.53 -18.68 1.71
N ILE A 185 18.18 -19.10 2.80
CA ILE A 185 18.60 -18.20 3.89
C ILE A 185 19.58 -17.14 3.37
N SER A 186 20.57 -17.54 2.55
CA SER A 186 21.54 -16.60 1.97
C SER A 186 20.85 -15.56 1.09
N SER A 187 19.86 -15.98 0.29
CA SER A 187 19.07 -15.08 -0.56
C SER A 187 18.26 -14.07 0.26
N LEU A 188 17.53 -14.54 1.27
CA LEU A 188 16.80 -13.68 2.19
C LEU A 188 17.73 -12.69 2.90
N ALA A 189 18.87 -13.15 3.40
CA ALA A 189 19.84 -12.30 4.08
C ALA A 189 20.42 -11.24 3.13
N LYS A 190 20.63 -11.57 1.85
CA LYS A 190 21.06 -10.62 0.81
C LYS A 190 20.04 -9.49 0.66
N GLY A 191 18.75 -9.82 0.48
CA GLY A 191 17.69 -8.82 0.34
C GLY A 191 17.53 -7.93 1.59
N TRP A 192 17.59 -8.53 2.77
CA TRP A 192 17.54 -7.82 4.05
C TRP A 192 18.71 -6.82 4.19
N ASN A 193 19.93 -7.26 3.88
CA ASN A 193 21.12 -6.40 3.95
C ASN A 193 21.10 -5.28 2.89
N ASN A 194 20.58 -5.56 1.69
CA ASN A 194 20.40 -4.54 0.65
C ASN A 194 19.47 -3.42 1.15
N ALA A 195 18.32 -3.78 1.73
CA ALA A 195 17.38 -2.81 2.30
C ALA A 195 18.01 -1.99 3.43
N LYS A 196 18.80 -2.63 4.30
CA LYS A 196 19.55 -1.96 5.37
C LYS A 196 20.56 -0.96 4.85
N LYS A 197 21.31 -1.34 3.81
CA LYS A 197 22.29 -0.46 3.17
C LYS A 197 21.61 0.78 2.61
N LEU A 198 20.52 0.63 1.86
CA LEU A 198 19.75 1.76 1.33
C LEU A 198 19.25 2.71 2.43
N MET A 199 18.79 2.17 3.56
CA MET A 199 18.38 2.99 4.70
C MET A 199 19.56 3.74 5.31
N THR A 200 20.73 3.10 5.42
CA THR A 200 21.94 3.71 5.99
C THR A 200 22.48 4.80 5.07
N ASP A 201 22.53 4.57 3.76
CA ASP A 201 22.96 5.55 2.76
C ASP A 201 22.06 6.79 2.76
N THR A 202 20.75 6.61 3.00
CA THR A 202 19.80 7.74 3.14
C THR A 202 20.06 8.57 4.40
N ILE A 203 20.49 7.93 5.49
CA ILE A 203 20.82 8.62 6.75
C ILE A 203 22.18 9.35 6.62
N MET A 204 23.18 8.70 6.03
CA MET A 204 24.53 9.27 5.85
C MET A 204 24.55 10.45 4.87
N THR A 205 23.69 10.45 3.85
CA THR A 205 23.53 11.61 2.93
C THR A 205 22.82 12.80 3.59
N ALA A 206 22.03 12.58 4.65
CA ALA A 206 21.45 13.65 5.44
C ALA A 206 22.45 14.30 6.43
N ASP A 207 23.55 13.60 6.74
CA ASP A 207 24.59 14.03 7.69
C ASP A 207 25.88 14.57 7.03
N ASN A 208 25.96 14.67 5.70
CA ASN A 208 27.10 15.30 5.00
C ASN A 208 27.06 16.84 5.11
N SER A 209 27.57 17.33 6.25
CA SER A 209 28.68 18.28 6.42
C SER A 209 29.04 19.32 5.34
N ASP A 210 28.10 19.85 4.56
CA ASP A 210 28.33 21.06 3.73
C ASP A 210 27.83 22.36 4.39
N LEU A 211 27.47 22.34 5.68
CA LEU A 211 26.91 23.51 6.39
C LEU A 211 27.86 24.19 7.40
N ASP A 212 29.10 23.71 7.56
CA ASP A 212 30.05 24.27 8.54
C ASP A 212 31.10 25.22 7.92
N SER A 213 31.11 25.40 6.61
CA SER A 213 32.11 26.23 5.91
C SER A 213 31.68 27.66 5.56
N ILE A 214 30.44 28.10 5.91
CA ILE A 214 29.94 29.45 5.59
C ILE A 214 29.88 30.40 6.81
N ILE A 215 30.03 29.90 8.05
CA ILE A 215 29.93 30.74 9.24
C ILE A 215 31.31 31.20 9.70
N ASN A 216 31.92 32.09 8.91
CA ASN A 216 32.83 33.08 9.45
C ASN A 216 32.85 34.28 8.51
N LEU A 217 31.82 35.13 8.61
CA LEU A 217 32.01 36.57 8.49
C LEU A 217 30.84 37.37 9.09
N SER A 218 31.21 38.21 10.06
CA SER A 218 30.55 39.43 10.50
C SER A 218 29.33 39.35 11.44
N SER A 219 29.57 39.98 12.58
CA SER A 219 28.66 40.34 13.65
C SER A 219 27.51 41.25 13.19
N LYS A 220 26.27 40.89 13.56
CA LYS A 220 25.16 41.84 13.81
C LYS A 220 23.98 41.16 14.54
N LYS A 221 23.53 41.84 15.61
CA LYS A 221 22.35 41.64 16.48
C LYS A 221 21.54 40.33 16.33
N LYS A 222 21.55 39.52 17.38
CA LYS A 222 20.80 38.27 17.55
C LYS A 222 19.28 38.51 17.54
N LYS A 223 18.67 38.50 16.35
CA LYS A 223 17.21 38.37 16.18
C LYS A 223 16.81 37.02 16.79
N LEU A 224 15.84 37.01 17.71
CA LEU A 224 15.35 35.79 18.36
C LEU A 224 14.85 34.85 17.25
N ARG A 225 15.61 33.79 16.94
CA ARG A 225 15.20 32.81 15.92
C ARG A 225 14.04 32.00 16.50
N PRO A 226 12.91 31.85 15.80
CA PRO A 226 11.83 30.99 16.28
C PRO A 226 12.34 29.57 16.49
N LYS A 227 11.94 28.94 17.60
CA LYS A 227 12.31 27.55 17.90
C LYS A 227 11.38 26.62 17.13
N PHE A 228 11.94 25.86 16.19
CA PHE A 228 11.20 24.92 15.36
C PHE A 228 11.43 23.48 15.81
N LEU A 229 10.37 22.68 15.79
CA LEU A 229 10.38 21.25 16.10
C LEU A 229 10.71 20.40 14.88
N TYR A 230 10.30 20.83 13.69
CA TYR A 230 10.54 20.11 12.44
C TYR A 230 10.95 21.06 11.32
N ARG A 231 11.75 20.54 10.39
CA ARG A 231 11.93 21.09 9.04
C ARG A 231 11.30 20.12 8.05
N VAL A 232 10.50 20.62 7.13
CA VAL A 232 9.70 19.84 6.18
C VAL A 232 10.05 20.27 4.77
N PHE A 233 10.57 19.36 3.96
CA PHE A 233 10.70 19.56 2.52
C PHE A 233 9.44 19.07 1.82
N LEU A 234 8.80 19.93 1.04
CA LEU A 234 7.66 19.56 0.20
C LEU A 234 8.09 19.58 -1.27
N ALA A 235 8.15 18.41 -1.90
CA ALA A 235 8.68 18.21 -3.24
C ALA A 235 7.78 18.81 -4.33
N LEU A 236 6.45 18.83 -4.11
CA LEU A 236 5.48 19.43 -5.05
C LEU A 236 5.78 20.92 -5.30
N GLU A 237 6.26 21.61 -4.28
CA GLU A 237 6.60 23.02 -4.35
C GLU A 237 8.11 23.28 -4.39
N LYS A 238 8.92 22.23 -4.20
CA LYS A 238 10.38 22.28 -4.06
C LYS A 238 10.82 23.30 -2.99
N LYS A 239 10.06 23.38 -1.89
CA LYS A 239 10.23 24.36 -0.80
C LYS A 239 10.43 23.72 0.56
N MET A 240 11.04 24.49 1.46
CA MET A 240 11.23 24.14 2.87
C MET A 240 10.21 24.88 3.74
N TYR A 241 9.65 24.15 4.70
CA TYR A 241 8.71 24.62 5.71
C TYR A 241 9.23 24.26 7.10
N TYR A 242 8.76 24.98 8.11
CA TYR A 242 9.22 24.84 9.48
C TYR A 242 8.03 24.73 10.43
N ILE A 243 8.06 23.79 11.36
CA ILE A 243 6.96 23.61 12.33
C ILE A 243 7.39 24.19 13.66
N GLY A 244 6.66 25.20 14.15
CA GLY A 244 6.89 25.80 15.46
C GLY A 244 6.47 24.90 16.61
N VAL A 245 6.88 25.27 17.83
CA VAL A 245 6.50 24.55 19.06
C VAL A 245 4.98 24.49 19.29
N GLU A 246 4.24 25.46 18.77
CA GLU A 246 2.77 25.53 18.84
C GLU A 246 2.07 24.77 17.70
N GLY A 247 2.83 24.09 16.83
CA GLY A 247 2.28 23.34 15.70
C GLY A 247 2.01 24.18 14.45
N ASN A 248 2.22 25.50 14.48
CA ASN A 248 2.12 26.33 13.27
C ASN A 248 3.20 25.97 12.25
N VAL A 249 2.83 25.89 10.97
CA VAL A 249 3.75 25.69 9.84
C VAL A 249 4.13 27.05 9.28
N TYR A 250 5.42 27.27 9.05
CA TYR A 250 5.99 28.51 8.56
C TYR A 250 6.75 28.30 7.24
N GLU A 251 6.61 29.26 6.34
CA GLU A 251 7.48 29.45 5.17
C GLU A 251 8.47 30.57 5.44
N GLU A 252 9.72 30.44 4.98
CA GLU A 252 10.69 31.54 5.05
C GLU A 252 10.61 32.41 3.80
N ILE A 253 10.16 33.65 3.97
CA ILE A 253 10.05 34.66 2.91
C ILE A 253 10.84 35.90 3.36
N ASN A 254 11.84 36.30 2.58
CA ASN A 254 12.68 37.49 2.88
C ASN A 254 13.24 37.50 4.31
N ASN A 255 13.77 36.36 4.79
CA ASN A 255 14.27 36.17 6.16
C ASN A 255 13.23 36.42 7.27
N GLN A 256 11.94 36.23 6.95
CA GLN A 256 10.83 36.23 7.90
C GLN A 256 10.05 34.92 7.78
N TYR A 257 9.63 34.38 8.91
CA TYR A 257 8.82 33.16 8.97
C TYR A 257 7.35 33.53 8.99
N VAL A 258 6.65 33.24 7.91
CA VAL A 258 5.23 33.55 7.73
C VAL A 258 4.42 32.27 7.98
N PRO A 259 3.38 32.29 8.83
CA PRO A 259 2.55 31.12 9.05
C PRO A 259 1.73 30.82 7.80
N VAL A 260 1.82 29.59 7.29
CA VAL A 260 1.16 29.13 6.05
C VAL A 260 0.31 27.88 6.26
N GLY A 261 0.33 27.32 7.47
CA GLY A 261 -0.34 26.07 7.74
C GLY A 261 -0.25 25.63 9.19
N ILE A 262 -0.65 24.40 9.46
CA ILE A 262 -0.68 23.80 10.79
C ILE A 262 -0.34 22.30 10.75
N LYS A 263 0.37 21.83 11.77
CA LYS A 263 0.49 20.42 12.15
C LYS A 263 -0.77 20.03 12.90
N LYS A 264 -1.46 19.00 12.44
CA LYS A 264 -2.57 18.37 13.16
C LYS A 264 -2.18 16.96 13.61
N GLU A 265 -2.79 16.50 14.69
CA GLU A 265 -2.73 15.09 15.05
C GLU A 265 -3.45 14.25 13.99
N SER A 266 -2.94 13.05 13.73
CA SER A 266 -3.54 12.12 12.78
C SER A 266 -4.44 11.14 13.51
N TYR A 267 -5.68 10.98 13.04
CA TYR A 267 -6.57 9.89 13.44
C TYR A 267 -6.49 8.69 12.48
N LYS A 268 -5.67 8.79 11.43
CA LYS A 268 -5.51 7.75 10.40
C LYS A 268 -4.30 6.88 10.71
N THR A 269 -4.51 5.57 10.74
CA THR A 269 -3.44 4.58 10.94
C THR A 269 -2.36 4.72 9.86
N GLY A 270 -1.09 4.72 10.27
CA GLY A 270 0.07 4.84 9.38
C GLY A 270 0.63 6.25 9.25
N PHE A 271 -0.08 7.27 9.75
CA PHE A 271 0.42 8.64 9.85
C PHE A 271 0.48 9.06 11.32
N ASP A 272 1.62 9.58 11.74
CA ASP A 272 1.88 10.13 13.08
C ASP A 272 1.18 11.49 13.24
N TRP A 273 1.23 12.32 12.19
CA TRP A 273 0.56 13.63 12.17
C TRP A 273 0.27 14.05 10.74
N ILE A 274 -0.53 15.10 10.57
CA ILE A 274 -0.92 15.65 9.28
C ILE A 274 -0.29 17.03 9.10
N PHE A 275 0.43 17.22 8.01
CA PHE A 275 0.92 18.52 7.54
C PHE A 275 -0.18 19.18 6.71
N VAL A 276 -0.73 20.30 7.17
CA VAL A 276 -1.78 21.04 6.45
C VAL A 276 -1.22 22.39 6.00
N LYS A 277 -1.32 22.69 4.70
CA LYS A 277 -0.93 23.98 4.10
C LYS A 277 -1.97 24.38 3.07
N GLU A 278 -2.50 25.60 3.19
CA GLU A 278 -3.40 26.22 2.18
C GLU A 278 -4.60 25.35 1.72
N GLY A 279 -5.07 24.44 2.58
CA GLY A 279 -6.18 23.52 2.28
C GLY A 279 -5.74 22.11 1.88
N ASP A 280 -4.49 21.94 1.46
CA ASP A 280 -3.90 20.63 1.20
C ASP A 280 -3.46 19.96 2.50
N SER A 281 -3.63 18.65 2.55
CA SER A 281 -3.30 17.83 3.72
C SER A 281 -2.43 16.65 3.31
N PHE A 282 -1.29 16.53 3.96
CA PHE A 282 -0.29 15.49 3.71
C PHE A 282 -0.11 14.66 4.97
N GLY A 283 -0.26 13.34 4.85
CA GLY A 283 -0.02 12.43 5.96
C GLY A 283 1.47 12.29 6.21
N VAL A 284 1.93 12.47 7.44
CA VAL A 284 3.33 12.30 7.81
C VAL A 284 3.48 11.04 8.64
N ASP A 285 4.26 10.08 8.16
CA ASP A 285 4.49 8.83 8.90
C ASP A 285 5.57 8.96 9.98
N LEU A 286 5.75 7.92 10.79
CA LEU A 286 6.75 7.87 11.87
C LEU A 286 8.20 8.05 11.39
N LYS A 287 8.47 7.80 10.10
CA LYS A 287 9.77 8.01 9.46
C LYS A 287 9.90 9.43 8.88
N GLY A 288 8.88 10.28 9.08
CA GLY A 288 8.82 11.65 8.60
C GLY A 288 8.45 11.79 7.12
N ARG A 289 8.08 10.73 6.40
CA ARG A 289 7.74 10.85 4.97
C ARG A 289 6.38 11.52 4.83
N LEU A 290 6.27 12.51 3.94
CA LEU A 290 5.00 13.18 3.61
C LEU A 290 4.33 12.42 2.46
N TRP A 291 3.07 12.09 2.64
CA TRP A 291 2.26 11.35 1.69
C TRP A 291 1.09 12.18 1.20
N ALA A 292 0.94 12.29 -0.13
CA ALA A 292 -0.23 12.85 -0.78
C ALA A 292 -1.12 11.73 -1.33
N PHE A 293 -2.43 11.95 -1.29
CA PHE A 293 -3.39 11.11 -2.00
C PHE A 293 -3.50 11.61 -3.43
N SER A 294 -3.27 10.74 -4.40
CA SER A 294 -3.35 11.06 -5.83
C SER A 294 -4.70 10.64 -6.40
N SER A 295 -5.08 11.23 -7.53
CA SER A 295 -6.34 10.96 -8.23
C SER A 295 -6.45 9.54 -8.78
N ASP A 296 -5.33 8.81 -8.86
CA ASP A 296 -5.26 7.39 -9.21
C ASP A 296 -5.59 6.45 -8.04
N GLY A 297 -5.98 7.00 -6.88
CA GLY A 297 -6.31 6.23 -5.68
C GLY A 297 -5.10 5.76 -4.87
N ASN A 298 -3.88 6.16 -5.26
CA ASN A 298 -2.64 5.76 -4.61
C ASN A 298 -2.06 6.87 -3.73
N PHE A 299 -1.23 6.45 -2.76
CA PHE A 299 -0.44 7.37 -1.95
C PHE A 299 0.98 7.48 -2.51
N HIS A 300 1.44 8.71 -2.72
CA HIS A 300 2.79 9.00 -3.20
C HIS A 300 3.56 9.78 -2.15
N ILE A 301 4.86 9.49 -2.02
CA ILE A 301 5.75 10.28 -1.17
C ILE A 301 6.03 11.60 -1.89
N VAL A 302 5.69 12.70 -1.24
CA VAL A 302 5.81 14.05 -1.79
C VAL A 302 6.66 14.97 -0.92
N GLY A 303 7.33 14.43 0.10
CA GLY A 303 8.18 15.24 0.96
C GLY A 303 8.77 14.47 2.14
N GLN A 304 9.54 15.19 2.96
CA GLN A 304 10.20 14.64 4.14
C GLN A 304 10.24 15.67 5.26
N ALA A 305 9.75 15.29 6.42
CA ALA A 305 9.89 15.98 7.69
C ALA A 305 11.09 15.42 8.46
N ILE A 306 11.89 16.31 9.00
CA ILE A 306 13.06 16.00 9.85
C ILE A 306 12.83 16.70 11.17
N LYS A 307 12.85 15.93 12.26
CA LYS A 307 12.76 16.48 13.62
C LYS A 307 14.07 17.21 13.94
N LEU A 308 13.96 18.45 14.41
CA LEU A 308 15.10 19.28 14.75
C LEU A 308 15.49 19.03 16.22
N ASN A 309 16.77 18.76 16.45
CA ASN A 309 17.31 18.67 17.79
C ASN A 309 17.41 20.06 18.41
N THR A 310 16.40 20.42 19.20
CA THR A 310 16.45 21.61 20.02
C THR A 310 17.35 21.39 21.23
N LYS A 311 18.65 21.71 21.09
CA LYS A 311 19.51 21.99 22.27
C LYS A 311 19.09 23.29 22.93
#